data_AF-A0A972CWW4-F1
#
_entry.id   AF-A0A972CWW4-F1
#
_cell.length_a   1.000
_cell.length_b   1.000
_cell.length_c   1.000
_cell.angle_alpha   90.00
_cell.angle_beta   90.00
_cell.angle_gamma   90.00
#
_symmetry.space_group_name_H-M   'P 1'
#
loop_
_entity.id
_entity.type
_entity.pdbx_description
1 polymer ?
#
loop_
_entity_poly.entity_id
_entity_poly.type
_entity_poly.pdbx_seq_one_letter_code
_entity_poly.pdbx_strand_id
1 'polypeptide(L)'
;MNYDNKLNKIKNLRWLSVLMGALMFIGTFYSFGIFAAVLLGTIAMAMFWLIINRYYAQTILDTVKGKVSEIISDIKGIDSIIEINSINSLMIARIYIINSSIKSHLIKEALIKKISENIATKHLKAIQIALINSKDEYKVTKEAFNRQLAKELLNKSSDAK
;
A
#
# COMPACT_ATOMS: atom_id res chain seq x y z
N MET A 1 -1.90 5.45 21.01
CA MET A 1 -2.43 4.13 20.59
C MET A 1 -1.33 3.42 19.80
N ASN A 2 -0.90 2.22 20.22
CA ASN A 2 0.17 1.48 19.54
C ASN A 2 -0.22 1.18 18.08
N TYR A 3 0.65 1.55 17.13
CA TYR A 3 0.39 1.42 15.69
C TYR A 3 0.15 -0.04 15.27
N ASP A 4 0.86 -0.97 15.91
CA ASP A 4 0.64 -2.42 15.76
C ASP A 4 -0.79 -2.82 16.11
N ASN A 5 -1.33 -2.28 17.20
CA ASN A 5 -2.70 -2.57 17.62
C ASN A 5 -3.73 -2.03 16.62
N LYS A 6 -3.44 -0.90 15.96
CA LYS A 6 -4.32 -0.34 14.92
C LYS A 6 -4.32 -1.23 13.67
N LEU A 7 -3.14 -1.62 13.19
CA LEU A 7 -3.02 -2.49 12.01
C LEU A 7 -3.58 -3.90 12.26
N ASN A 8 -3.30 -4.49 13.43
CA ASN A 8 -3.87 -5.79 13.81
C ASN A 8 -5.39 -5.74 13.90
N LYS A 9 -5.96 -4.65 14.44
CA LYS A 9 -7.42 -4.45 14.44
C LYS A 9 -7.98 -4.39 13.02
N ILE A 10 -7.37 -3.64 12.10
CA ILE A 10 -7.83 -3.55 10.70
C ILE A 10 -7.74 -4.92 10.00
N LYS A 11 -6.63 -5.65 10.22
CA LYS A 11 -6.45 -7.01 9.69
C LYS A 11 -7.53 -7.95 10.20
N ASN A 12 -7.88 -7.87 11.48
CA ASN A 12 -8.95 -8.67 12.06
C ASN A 12 -10.33 -8.25 11.54
N LEU A 13 -10.53 -6.95 11.34
CA LEU A 13 -11.76 -6.38 10.76
C LEU A 13 -12.05 -6.94 9.36
N ARG A 14 -11.02 -7.34 8.62
CA ARG A 14 -11.17 -7.97 7.30
C ARG A 14 -12.08 -9.20 7.32
N TRP A 15 -12.13 -9.94 8.43
CA TRP A 15 -13.02 -11.08 8.59
C TRP A 15 -14.50 -10.69 8.72
N LEU A 16 -14.83 -9.45 9.09
CA LEU A 16 -16.23 -8.96 9.03
C LEU A 16 -16.79 -8.95 7.60
N SER A 17 -15.95 -8.97 6.57
CA SER A 17 -16.42 -9.06 5.19
C SER A 17 -17.23 -10.34 4.95
N VAL A 18 -16.86 -11.45 5.62
CA VAL A 18 -17.62 -12.71 5.56
C VAL A 18 -19.00 -12.54 6.18
N LEU A 19 -19.05 -11.85 7.34
CA LEU A 19 -20.27 -11.58 8.06
C LEU A 19 -21.21 -10.68 7.23
N MET A 20 -20.67 -9.68 6.52
CA MET A 20 -21.46 -8.86 5.60
C MET A 20 -22.00 -9.65 4.41
N GLY A 21 -21.21 -10.57 3.85
CA GLY A 21 -21.71 -11.48 2.82
C GLY A 21 -22.86 -12.36 3.32
N ALA A 22 -22.74 -12.89 4.55
CA ALA A 22 -23.78 -13.70 5.17
C ALA A 22 -25.06 -12.89 5.47
N LEU A 23 -24.94 -11.66 5.98
CA LEU A 23 -26.09 -10.77 6.19
C LEU A 23 -26.82 -10.46 4.89
N MET A 24 -26.07 -10.14 3.83
CA MET A 24 -26.64 -9.88 2.51
C MET A 24 -27.37 -11.12 1.99
N PHE A 25 -26.74 -12.31 2.10
CA PHE A 25 -27.35 -13.58 1.71
C PHE A 25 -28.68 -13.81 2.44
N ILE A 26 -28.72 -13.69 3.78
CA ILE A 26 -29.95 -13.91 4.56
C ILE A 26 -31.07 -12.95 4.12
N GLY A 27 -30.74 -11.68 3.90
CA GLY A 27 -31.72 -10.69 3.45
C GLY A 27 -32.27 -10.94 2.04
N THR A 28 -31.45 -11.49 1.15
CA THR A 28 -31.85 -11.75 -0.24
C THR A 28 -32.42 -13.14 -0.48
N PHE A 29 -32.12 -14.12 0.37
CA PHE A 29 -32.57 -15.50 0.23
C PHE A 29 -34.10 -15.60 0.19
N TYR A 30 -34.77 -14.96 1.15
CA TYR A 30 -36.24 -15.01 1.24
C TYR A 30 -36.94 -14.24 0.12
N SER A 31 -36.31 -13.21 -0.44
CA SER A 31 -36.94 -12.30 -1.41
C SER A 31 -36.69 -12.68 -2.86
N PHE A 32 -35.51 -13.23 -3.18
CA PHE A 32 -35.05 -13.46 -4.56
C PHE A 32 -34.59 -14.90 -4.84
N GLY A 33 -34.65 -15.78 -3.83
CA GLY A 33 -34.22 -17.17 -3.95
C GLY A 33 -32.71 -17.36 -3.86
N ILE A 34 -32.29 -18.63 -3.90
CA ILE A 34 -30.94 -19.04 -3.54
C ILE A 34 -29.85 -18.51 -4.48
N PHE A 35 -30.09 -18.52 -5.79
CA PHE A 35 -29.09 -18.10 -6.78
C PHE A 35 -28.74 -16.62 -6.66
N ALA A 36 -29.76 -15.76 -6.55
CA ALA A 36 -29.55 -14.32 -6.37
C ALA A 36 -28.89 -14.01 -5.02
N ALA A 37 -29.27 -14.72 -3.96
CA ALA A 37 -28.68 -14.55 -2.63
C ALA A 37 -27.19 -14.91 -2.58
N VAL A 38 -26.78 -16.02 -3.22
CA VAL A 38 -25.37 -16.41 -3.31
C VAL A 38 -24.57 -15.36 -4.08
N LEU A 39 -25.09 -14.90 -5.22
CA LEU A 39 -24.41 -13.90 -6.05
C LEU A 39 -24.23 -12.58 -5.28
N LEU A 40 -25.28 -12.06 -4.66
CA LEU A 40 -25.23 -10.79 -3.93
C LEU A 40 -24.40 -10.91 -2.65
N GLY A 41 -24.47 -12.03 -1.93
CA GLY A 41 -23.64 -12.29 -0.75
C GLY A 41 -22.15 -12.34 -1.08
N THR A 42 -21.78 -13.03 -2.17
CA THR A 42 -20.38 -13.10 -2.61
C THR A 42 -19.85 -11.74 -3.08
N ILE A 43 -20.65 -10.97 -3.84
CA ILE A 43 -20.30 -9.61 -4.24
C ILE A 43 -20.12 -8.70 -3.02
N ALA A 44 -21.04 -8.73 -2.06
CA ALA A 44 -20.95 -7.93 -0.84
C ALA A 44 -19.69 -8.27 -0.04
N MET A 45 -19.40 -9.56 0.16
CA MET A 45 -18.17 -10.01 0.81
C MET A 45 -16.92 -9.50 0.08
N ALA A 46 -16.86 -9.65 -1.25
CA ALA A 46 -15.72 -9.21 -2.05
C ALA A 46 -15.52 -7.68 -1.97
N MET A 47 -16.60 -6.90 -2.06
CA MET A 47 -16.53 -5.44 -1.97
C MET A 47 -16.04 -4.98 -0.59
N PHE A 48 -16.58 -5.53 0.49
CA PHE A 48 -16.12 -5.20 1.84
C PHE A 48 -14.66 -5.57 2.06
N TRP A 49 -14.24 -6.74 1.57
CA TRP A 49 -12.85 -7.18 1.64
C TRP A 49 -11.90 -6.21 0.93
N LEU A 50 -12.28 -5.75 -0.27
CA LEU A 50 -11.52 -4.76 -1.04
C LEU A 50 -11.43 -3.41 -0.32
N ILE A 51 -12.54 -2.94 0.26
CA ILE A 51 -12.59 -1.67 1.01
C ILE A 51 -11.64 -1.72 2.21
N ILE A 52 -11.69 -2.81 3.00
CA ILE A 52 -10.83 -2.95 4.19
C ILE A 52 -9.36 -3.03 3.79
N ASN A 53 -9.02 -3.76 2.71
CA ASN A 53 -7.63 -3.81 2.23
C ASN A 53 -7.14 -2.45 1.74
N ARG A 54 -7.98 -1.66 1.07
CA ARG A 54 -7.64 -0.28 0.68
C ARG A 54 -7.39 0.60 1.91
N TYR A 55 -8.25 0.52 2.92
CA TYR A 55 -8.09 1.28 4.16
C TYR A 55 -6.83 0.87 4.94
N TYR A 56 -6.51 -0.42 4.97
CA TYR A 56 -5.27 -0.95 5.54
C TYR A 56 -4.04 -0.36 4.83
N ALA A 57 -4.01 -0.40 3.49
CA ALA A 57 -2.93 0.18 2.69
C ALA A 57 -2.80 1.70 2.91
N GLN A 58 -3.93 2.41 2.97
CA GLN A 58 -3.95 3.85 3.21
C GLN A 58 -3.44 4.22 4.61
N THR A 59 -3.77 3.43 5.63
CA THR A 59 -3.24 3.65 7.00
C THR A 59 -1.72 3.54 7.04
N ILE A 60 -1.16 2.58 6.29
CA ILE A 60 0.30 2.45 6.15
C ILE A 60 0.87 3.64 5.38
N LEU A 61 0.20 4.07 4.31
CA LEU A 61 0.61 5.22 3.52
C LEU A 61 0.68 6.49 4.34
N ASP A 62 -0.35 6.79 5.13
CA ASP A 62 -0.38 7.99 5.96
C ASP A 62 0.71 7.98 7.02
N THR A 63 1.05 6.80 7.54
CA THR A 63 2.12 6.63 8.54
C THR A 63 3.50 6.83 7.92
N VAL A 64 3.74 6.25 6.75
CA VAL A 64 4.99 6.47 6.00
C VAL A 64 5.09 7.93 5.58
N LYS A 65 4.01 8.52 5.05
CA LYS A 65 3.94 9.94 4.69
C LYS A 65 4.29 10.86 5.85
N GLY A 66 3.70 10.64 7.02
CA GLY A 66 4.01 11.44 8.21
C GLY A 66 5.51 11.39 8.56
N LYS A 67 6.13 10.21 8.47
CA LYS A 67 7.56 10.03 8.78
C LYS A 67 8.50 10.61 7.73
N VAL A 68 8.17 10.45 6.45
CA VAL A 68 8.94 11.06 5.37
C VAL A 68 8.81 12.58 5.43
N SER A 69 7.62 13.10 5.68
CA SER A 69 7.40 14.53 5.89
C SER A 69 8.20 15.07 7.07
N GLU A 70 8.31 14.33 8.17
CA GLU A 70 9.14 14.71 9.33
C GLU A 70 10.64 14.81 8.98
N ILE A 71 11.13 13.97 8.05
CA ILE A 71 12.55 13.99 7.61
C ILE A 71 12.80 15.14 6.63
N ILE A 72 11.82 15.41 5.76
CA ILE A 72 11.96 16.38 4.69
C ILE A 72 11.63 17.79 5.16
N SER A 73 10.77 17.96 6.17
CA SER A 73 10.50 19.27 6.78
C SER A 73 11.75 19.94 7.34
N ASP A 74 12.74 19.14 7.73
CA ASP A 74 14.03 19.63 8.23
C ASP A 74 14.93 20.17 7.10
N ILE A 75 14.53 19.99 5.84
CA ILE A 75 15.31 20.34 4.65
C ILE A 75 14.49 21.26 3.74
N LYS A 76 14.76 22.56 3.79
CA LYS A 76 14.09 23.56 2.95
C LYS A 76 14.26 23.27 1.45
N GLY A 77 13.15 23.33 0.70
CA GLY A 77 13.15 23.32 -0.77
C GLY A 77 13.05 21.93 -1.42
N ILE A 78 12.73 20.89 -0.64
CA ILE A 78 12.54 19.52 -1.13
C ILE A 78 11.08 19.13 -1.00
N ASP A 79 10.50 18.67 -2.11
CA ASP A 79 9.16 18.09 -2.14
C ASP A 79 9.26 16.56 -2.16
N SER A 80 8.22 15.87 -1.71
CA SER A 80 8.14 14.42 -1.86
C SER A 80 6.77 13.93 -2.31
N ILE A 81 6.79 12.89 -3.13
CA ILE A 81 5.63 12.12 -3.53
C ILE A 81 5.82 10.71 -2.98
N ILE A 82 4.83 10.21 -2.27
CA ILE A 82 4.89 8.89 -1.65
C ILE A 82 3.69 8.09 -2.12
N GLU A 83 3.97 6.93 -2.68
CA GLU A 83 3.01 5.95 -3.15
C GLU A 83 3.21 4.65 -2.38
N ILE A 84 2.13 3.96 -2.05
CA ILE A 84 2.20 2.57 -1.63
C ILE A 84 1.34 1.76 -2.59
N ASN A 85 1.98 0.82 -3.27
CA ASN A 85 1.32 -0.10 -4.17
C ASN A 85 1.25 -1.48 -3.52
N SER A 86 0.07 -2.09 -3.60
CA SER A 86 -0.18 -3.46 -3.16
C SER A 86 -0.32 -4.35 -4.39
N ILE A 87 0.62 -5.29 -4.59
CA ILE A 87 0.53 -6.30 -5.67
C ILE A 87 0.57 -7.68 -5.03
N ASN A 88 -0.45 -8.51 -5.26
CA ASN A 88 -0.52 -9.91 -4.78
C ASN A 88 -0.12 -10.07 -3.29
N SER A 89 -0.68 -9.26 -2.40
CA SER A 89 -0.35 -9.24 -0.97
C SER A 89 1.05 -8.69 -0.61
N LEU A 90 1.89 -8.32 -1.58
CA LEU A 90 3.11 -7.54 -1.35
C LEU A 90 2.78 -6.05 -1.34
N MET A 91 3.10 -5.38 -0.23
CA MET A 91 3.08 -3.92 -0.17
C MET A 91 4.47 -3.36 -0.45
N ILE A 92 4.55 -2.44 -1.41
CA ILE A 92 5.77 -1.77 -1.83
C ILE A 92 5.56 -0.28 -1.63
N ALA A 93 6.43 0.33 -0.82
CA ALA A 93 6.46 1.78 -0.67
C ALA A 93 7.41 2.36 -1.72
N ARG A 94 6.91 3.31 -2.51
CA ARG A 94 7.70 4.08 -3.47
C ARG A 94 7.73 5.53 -3.05
N ILE A 95 8.92 6.07 -2.89
CA ILE A 95 9.15 7.43 -2.43
C ILE A 95 9.93 8.14 -3.53
N TYR A 96 9.36 9.22 -4.04
CA TYR A 96 9.98 10.09 -5.03
C TYR A 96 10.30 11.42 -4.36
N ILE A 97 11.57 11.79 -4.38
CA ILE A 97 12.06 13.03 -3.76
C ILE A 97 12.36 14.00 -4.89
N ILE A 98 11.69 15.14 -4.89
CA ILE A 98 11.82 16.17 -5.91
C ILE A 98 12.87 17.20 -5.47
N ASN A 99 13.76 17.58 -6.39
CA ASN A 99 14.68 18.71 -6.24
C ASN A 99 15.82 18.50 -5.21
N SER A 100 16.34 17.28 -5.07
CA SER A 100 17.44 16.99 -4.14
C SER A 100 18.83 17.28 -4.75
N SER A 101 19.15 18.54 -5.06
CA SER A 101 20.37 18.85 -5.83
C SER A 101 21.69 18.69 -5.06
N ILE A 102 21.70 18.64 -3.71
CA ILE A 102 22.97 18.74 -2.94
C ILE A 102 23.15 17.67 -1.84
N LYS A 103 22.09 17.01 -1.34
CA LYS A 103 22.19 16.03 -0.23
C LYS A 103 21.40 14.73 -0.45
N SER A 104 21.20 14.38 -1.71
CA SER A 104 20.29 13.29 -2.12
C SER A 104 20.63 11.92 -1.52
N HIS A 105 21.92 11.61 -1.39
CA HIS A 105 22.38 10.35 -0.80
C HIS A 105 22.12 10.28 0.71
N LEU A 106 22.46 11.34 1.45
CA LEU A 106 22.22 11.44 2.90
C LEU A 106 20.73 11.37 3.23
N ILE A 107 19.89 12.00 2.41
CA ILE A 107 18.43 11.94 2.57
C ILE A 107 17.92 10.53 2.34
N LYS A 108 18.42 9.85 1.30
CA LYS A 108 18.07 8.46 1.00
C LYS A 108 18.46 7.52 2.15
N GLU A 109 19.66 7.65 2.69
CA GLU A 109 20.10 6.83 3.83
C GLU A 109 19.30 7.11 5.10
N ALA A 110 19.04 8.38 5.41
CA ALA A 110 18.22 8.77 6.56
C ALA A 110 16.79 8.23 6.43
N LEU A 111 16.21 8.27 5.23
CA LEU A 111 14.91 7.68 4.92
C LEU A 111 14.91 6.18 5.08
N ILE A 112 15.88 5.47 4.49
CA ILE A 112 15.97 4.01 4.60
C ILE A 112 16.08 3.63 6.07
N LYS A 113 16.97 4.27 6.83
CA LYS A 113 17.18 4.00 8.24
C LYS A 113 15.90 4.22 9.05
N LYS A 114 15.32 5.41 8.99
CA LYS A 114 14.14 5.79 9.80
C LYS A 114 12.86 5.05 9.39
N ILE A 115 12.75 4.65 8.12
CA ILE A 115 11.68 3.77 7.66
C ILE A 115 11.94 2.35 8.16
N SER A 116 13.15 1.79 7.99
CA SER A 116 13.50 0.42 8.43
C SER A 116 13.34 0.19 9.94
N GLU A 117 13.60 1.22 10.75
CA GLU A 117 13.40 1.19 12.20
C GLU A 117 11.91 1.27 12.59
N ASN A 118 11.03 1.60 11.64
CA ASN A 118 9.60 1.75 11.89
C ASN A 118 8.86 0.42 11.72
N ILE A 119 8.02 0.10 12.68
CA ILE A 119 7.07 -1.02 12.68
C ILE A 119 6.25 -1.13 11.38
N ALA A 120 5.90 -0.01 10.73
CA ALA A 120 5.22 -0.01 9.44
C ALA A 120 5.97 -0.77 8.34
N THR A 121 7.30 -0.87 8.42
CA THR A 121 8.09 -1.67 7.47
C THR A 121 7.96 -3.16 7.65
N LYS A 122 7.54 -3.66 8.81
CA LYS A 122 7.21 -5.09 8.96
C LYS A 122 6.08 -5.52 8.01
N HIS A 123 5.29 -4.55 7.53
CA HIS A 123 4.21 -4.76 6.57
C HIS A 123 4.60 -4.39 5.14
N LEU A 124 5.78 -3.79 4.92
CA LEU A 124 6.31 -3.48 3.59
C LEU A 124 7.32 -4.55 3.20
N LYS A 125 7.19 -5.07 1.99
CA LYS A 125 8.10 -6.11 1.48
C LYS A 125 9.25 -5.51 0.66
N ALA A 126 9.09 -4.29 0.16
CA ALA A 126 10.14 -3.53 -0.48
C ALA A 126 9.90 -2.02 -0.32
N ILE A 127 10.99 -1.26 -0.28
CA ILE A 127 10.99 0.20 -0.31
C ILE A 127 11.84 0.63 -1.50
N GLN A 128 11.26 1.41 -2.40
CA GLN A 128 11.95 1.96 -3.56
C GLN A 128 12.01 3.48 -3.39
N ILE A 129 13.20 4.05 -3.49
CA ILE A 129 13.42 5.50 -3.37
C ILE A 129 14.02 5.99 -4.66
N ALA A 130 13.34 6.92 -5.31
CA ALA A 130 13.81 7.65 -6.48
C ALA A 130 14.05 9.11 -6.13
N LEU A 131 15.12 9.64 -6.72
CA LEU A 131 15.43 11.06 -6.72
C LEU A 131 15.04 11.56 -8.11
N ILE A 132 14.23 12.60 -8.17
CA ILE A 132 13.72 13.17 -9.41
C ILE A 132 13.90 14.69 -9.38
N ASN A 133 14.14 15.28 -10.53
CA ASN A 133 14.37 16.73 -10.64
C ASN A 133 13.05 17.50 -10.80
N SER A 134 12.01 16.86 -11.37
CA SER A 134 10.74 17.50 -11.66
C SER A 134 9.56 16.53 -11.57
N LYS A 135 8.33 17.07 -11.53
CA LYS A 135 7.08 16.28 -11.60
C LYS A 135 6.88 15.60 -12.95
N ASP A 136 7.54 16.05 -14.01
CA ASP A 136 7.47 15.40 -15.32
C ASP A 136 8.30 14.11 -15.34
N GLU A 137 9.47 14.12 -14.68
CA GLU A 137 10.28 12.91 -14.48
C GLU A 137 9.54 11.84 -13.66
N TYR A 138 8.67 12.24 -12.71
CA TYR A 138 7.90 11.31 -11.90
C TYR A 138 7.11 10.29 -12.74
N LYS A 139 6.47 10.71 -13.85
CA LYS A 139 5.72 9.77 -14.72
C LYS A 139 6.65 8.73 -15.34
N VAL A 140 7.79 9.17 -15.86
CA VAL A 140 8.81 8.31 -16.49
C VAL A 140 9.40 7.34 -15.46
N THR A 141 9.77 7.83 -14.28
CA THR A 141 10.31 6.99 -13.20
C THR A 141 9.29 5.98 -12.68
N LYS A 142 8.02 6.37 -12.57
CA LYS A 142 6.93 5.48 -12.17
C LYS A 142 6.75 4.33 -13.17
N GLU A 143 6.79 4.62 -14.47
CA GLU A 143 6.76 3.58 -15.51
C GLU A 143 7.97 2.66 -15.44
N ALA A 144 9.17 3.21 -15.21
CA ALA A 144 10.39 2.42 -15.05
C ALA A 144 10.28 1.46 -13.85
N PHE A 145 9.78 1.92 -12.70
CA PHE A 145 9.53 1.06 -11.55
C PHE A 145 8.45 0.01 -11.80
N ASN A 146 7.40 0.34 -12.57
CA ASN A 146 6.39 -0.65 -12.96
C ASN A 146 7.00 -1.74 -13.85
N ARG A 147 7.83 -1.38 -14.82
CA ARG A 147 8.51 -2.34 -15.70
C ARG A 147 9.48 -3.24 -14.92
N GLN A 148 10.27 -2.67 -14.01
CA GLN A 148 11.16 -3.44 -13.14
C GLN A 148 10.37 -4.45 -12.29
N LEU A 149 9.30 -3.99 -11.64
CA LEU A 149 8.48 -4.84 -10.80
C LEU A 149 7.79 -5.96 -11.60
N ALA A 150 7.29 -5.64 -12.80
CA ALA A 150 6.71 -6.65 -13.70
C ALA A 150 7.75 -7.71 -14.09
N LYS A 151 8.99 -7.28 -14.42
CA LYS A 151 10.09 -8.18 -14.77
C LYS A 151 10.48 -9.10 -13.60
N GLU A 152 10.57 -8.56 -12.39
CA GLU A 152 10.86 -9.36 -11.19
C GLU A 152 9.76 -10.37 -10.88
N LEU A 153 8.48 -9.99 -11.02
CA LEU A 153 7.35 -10.89 -10.81
C LEU A 153 7.31 -12.01 -11.86
N LEU A 154 7.58 -11.69 -13.14
CA LEU A 154 7.64 -12.66 -14.22
C LEU A 154 8.78 -13.66 -14.04
N ASN A 155 10.00 -13.18 -13.74
CA ASN A 155 11.15 -14.06 -13.54
C ASN A 155 10.93 -14.99 -12.33
N LYS A 156 10.38 -14.48 -11.23
CA LYS A 156 10.09 -15.29 -10.05
C LYS A 156 8.99 -16.33 -10.27
N SER A 157 8.12 -16.14 -11.25
CA SER A 157 7.13 -17.14 -11.67
C SER A 157 7.73 -18.25 -12.55
N SER A 158 8.87 -17.97 -13.20
CA SER A 158 9.59 -18.93 -14.04
C SER A 158 10.49 -19.87 -13.24
N ASP A 159 11.03 -19.41 -12.10
CA ASP A 159 11.85 -20.21 -11.18
C ASP A 159 11.02 -21.12 -10.24
N ALA A 160 9.68 -20.99 -10.28
CA ALA A 160 8.75 -21.77 -9.47
C ALA A 160 8.12 -22.96 -10.25
N LYS A 161 8.65 -23.27 -11.45
CA LYS A 161 8.33 -24.45 -12.24
C LYS A 161 9.52 -25.40 -12.25
#